data_AF-G9YVM0-F1
#
_entry.id   AF-G9YVM0-F1
#
_cell.length_a   1.000
_cell.length_b   1.000
_cell.length_c   1.000
_cell.angle_alpha   90.00
_cell.angle_beta   90.00
_cell.angle_gamma   90.00
#
_symmetry.space_group_name_H-M   'P 1'
#
loop_
_entity.id
_entity.type
_entity.pdbx_description
1 polymer ?
#
loop_
_entity_poly.entity_id
_entity_poly.type
_entity_poly.pdbx_seq_one_letter_code
_entity_poly.pdbx_strand_id
1 'polypeptide(L)'
;MGSNRKRPFGYKMEFGEIVLHPAEAETVRWIYDSYLAGASYNALVDKLRERGISYDGDKPWNKNMAARILADRWYTGEGGFPSIIPEGQFHMVQVRRQERTMPCQKSPAQKELRKLCGGSPPAWVERQVLGLLNRLIQCPERITCSVLEDKPPPEVTKLRRGLDELLHRPPVDEVQARELAFQLATLQLNAIGPEEYETLRLRRLFQGWAPMAELEQELLHESVRRIAVSNGTVTVLLKNNQTLEGGNY
;
A
#
# COMPACT_ATOMS: atom_id res chain seq x y z
N MET A 1 -0.54 -32.26 -17.46
CA MET A 1 -1.89 -31.89 -17.91
C MET A 1 -2.90 -32.62 -17.02
N GLY A 2 -3.56 -31.92 -16.10
CA GLY A 2 -4.46 -32.56 -15.13
C GLY A 2 -5.76 -33.01 -15.81
N SER A 3 -6.05 -34.30 -15.79
CA SER A 3 -7.32 -34.85 -16.26
C SER A 3 -8.48 -34.19 -15.47
N ASN A 4 -9.28 -33.37 -16.17
CA ASN A 4 -10.50 -32.79 -15.62
C ASN A 4 -11.51 -33.93 -15.39
N ARG A 5 -12.13 -33.95 -14.21
CA ARG A 5 -13.22 -34.89 -13.91
C ARG A 5 -14.31 -34.73 -14.99
N LYS A 6 -14.74 -35.85 -15.59
CA LYS A 6 -15.74 -35.86 -16.68
C LYS A 6 -17.15 -35.47 -16.20
N ARG A 7 -17.39 -35.48 -14.90
CA ARG A 7 -18.65 -35.15 -14.24
C ARG A 7 -18.42 -34.20 -13.06
N PRO A 8 -19.38 -33.33 -12.73
CA PRO A 8 -19.27 -32.47 -11.55
C PRO A 8 -19.23 -33.28 -10.27
N PHE A 9 -18.56 -32.74 -9.26
CA PHE A 9 -18.51 -33.33 -7.92
C PHE A 9 -19.88 -33.20 -7.26
N GLY A 10 -20.44 -34.25 -6.66
CA GLY A 10 -21.82 -34.24 -6.12
C GLY A 10 -22.79 -35.15 -6.87
N TYR A 11 -22.37 -35.68 -8.03
CA TYR A 11 -23.22 -36.48 -8.92
C TYR A 11 -22.56 -37.80 -9.30
N LYS A 12 -23.38 -38.85 -9.43
CA LYS A 12 -23.02 -40.17 -9.94
C LYS A 12 -23.96 -40.59 -11.07
N MET A 13 -23.57 -41.62 -11.80
CA MET A 13 -24.36 -42.21 -12.88
C MET A 13 -24.91 -43.54 -12.41
N GLU A 14 -26.23 -43.69 -12.39
CA GLU A 14 -26.91 -44.95 -12.06
C GLU A 14 -27.89 -45.27 -13.17
N PHE A 15 -27.73 -46.44 -13.80
CA PHE A 15 -28.62 -46.93 -14.87
C PHE A 15 -28.85 -45.95 -16.05
N GLY A 16 -27.86 -45.09 -16.35
CA GLY A 16 -27.97 -44.09 -17.41
C GLY A 16 -28.59 -42.76 -16.97
N GLU A 17 -29.03 -42.65 -15.72
CA GLU A 17 -29.56 -41.41 -15.12
C GLU A 17 -28.57 -40.77 -14.13
N ILE A 18 -28.53 -39.43 -14.12
CA ILE A 18 -27.65 -38.68 -13.24
C ILE A 18 -28.34 -38.55 -11.89
N VAL A 19 -27.76 -39.17 -10.87
CA VAL A 19 -28.29 -39.20 -9.50
C VAL A 19 -27.34 -38.47 -8.56
N LEU A 20 -27.87 -37.94 -7.46
CA LEU A 20 -27.06 -37.34 -6.40
C LEU A 20 -26.14 -38.39 -5.76
N HIS A 21 -24.87 -38.04 -5.61
CA HIS A 21 -23.98 -38.77 -4.72
C HIS A 21 -24.11 -38.17 -3.32
N PRO A 22 -24.74 -38.85 -2.34
CA PRO A 22 -25.16 -38.22 -1.08
C PRO A 22 -24.00 -37.54 -0.32
N ALA A 23 -22.87 -38.24 -0.13
CA ALA A 23 -21.71 -37.68 0.57
C ALA A 23 -21.05 -36.49 -0.16
N GLU A 24 -20.88 -36.57 -1.49
CA GLU A 24 -20.33 -35.46 -2.28
C GLU A 24 -21.32 -34.27 -2.32
N ALA A 25 -22.63 -34.53 -2.41
CA ALA A 25 -23.68 -33.51 -2.44
C ALA A 25 -23.77 -32.74 -1.12
N GLU A 26 -23.65 -33.43 0.03
CA GLU A 26 -23.54 -32.78 1.35
C GLU A 26 -22.30 -31.88 1.43
N THR A 27 -21.18 -32.33 0.86
CA THR A 27 -19.96 -31.52 0.80
C THR A 27 -20.15 -30.27 -0.05
N VAL A 28 -20.84 -30.38 -1.20
CA VAL A 28 -21.19 -29.21 -2.02
C VAL A 28 -22.05 -28.22 -1.23
N ARG A 29 -23.10 -28.66 -0.54
CA ARG A 29 -23.92 -27.80 0.32
C ARG A 29 -23.07 -27.09 1.38
N TRP A 30 -22.23 -27.85 2.07
CA TRP A 30 -21.33 -27.31 3.09
C TRP A 30 -20.35 -26.27 2.54
N ILE A 31 -19.83 -26.46 1.31
CA ILE A 31 -18.96 -25.49 0.63
C ILE A 31 -19.71 -24.17 0.37
N TYR A 32 -20.94 -24.25 -0.14
CA TYR A 32 -21.79 -23.07 -0.38
C TYR A 32 -22.12 -22.34 0.93
N ASP A 33 -22.56 -23.05 1.95
CA ASP A 33 -22.88 -22.47 3.27
C ASP A 33 -21.66 -21.82 3.92
N SER A 34 -20.51 -22.51 3.92
CA SER A 34 -19.28 -22.00 4.52
C SER A 34 -18.73 -20.78 3.78
N TYR A 35 -18.89 -20.73 2.45
CA TYR A 35 -18.49 -19.56 1.66
C TYR A 35 -19.39 -18.35 1.95
N LEU A 36 -20.70 -18.56 2.07
CA LEU A 36 -21.66 -17.53 2.49
C LEU A 36 -21.49 -17.13 3.96
N ALA A 37 -20.93 -17.98 4.81
CA ALA A 37 -20.50 -17.61 6.16
C ALA A 37 -19.19 -16.79 6.18
N GLY A 38 -18.50 -16.65 5.04
CA GLY A 38 -17.32 -15.80 4.90
C GLY A 38 -15.99 -16.52 4.74
N ALA A 39 -15.97 -17.85 4.66
CA ALA A 39 -14.74 -18.58 4.41
C ALA A 39 -14.06 -18.14 3.09
N SER A 40 -12.72 -18.12 3.08
CA SER A 40 -11.93 -17.95 1.85
C SER A 40 -11.81 -19.29 1.12
N TYR A 41 -11.44 -19.27 -0.17
CA TYR A 41 -11.21 -20.53 -0.91
C TYR A 41 -10.15 -21.42 -0.25
N ASN A 42 -9.11 -20.82 0.35
CA ASN A 42 -8.08 -21.58 1.06
C ASN A 42 -8.64 -22.20 2.34
N ALA A 43 -9.39 -21.44 3.14
CA ALA A 43 -10.01 -21.95 4.37
C ALA A 43 -11.00 -23.10 4.09
N LEU A 44 -11.70 -23.06 2.95
CA LEU A 44 -12.53 -24.18 2.50
C LEU A 44 -11.68 -25.43 2.19
N VAL A 45 -10.60 -25.25 1.42
CA VAL A 45 -9.69 -26.34 1.05
C VAL A 45 -9.02 -26.97 2.27
N ASP A 46 -8.59 -26.16 3.24
CA ASP A 46 -7.95 -26.63 4.47
C ASP A 46 -8.91 -27.52 5.27
N LYS A 47 -10.15 -27.06 5.48
CA LYS A 47 -11.20 -27.84 6.14
C LYS A 47 -11.60 -29.11 5.39
N LEU A 48 -11.60 -29.08 4.05
CA LEU A 48 -11.89 -30.28 3.23
C LEU A 48 -10.78 -31.34 3.38
N ARG A 49 -9.52 -30.90 3.49
CA ARG A 49 -8.38 -31.77 3.77
C ARG A 49 -8.42 -32.34 5.19
N GLU A 50 -8.74 -31.51 6.19
CA GLU A 50 -8.92 -31.97 7.58
C GLU A 50 -10.00 -33.05 7.72
N ARG A 51 -11.09 -32.93 6.96
CA ARG A 51 -12.17 -33.92 6.93
C ARG A 51 -11.83 -35.19 6.15
N GLY A 52 -10.67 -35.27 5.50
CA GLY A 52 -10.25 -36.41 4.71
C GLY A 52 -11.10 -36.64 3.45
N ILE A 53 -11.81 -35.62 2.97
CA ILE A 53 -12.68 -35.75 1.78
C ILE A 53 -11.81 -35.68 0.53
N SER A 54 -11.88 -36.68 -0.33
CA SER A 54 -11.19 -36.66 -1.62
C SER A 54 -12.08 -36.14 -2.76
N TYR A 55 -11.49 -35.40 -3.69
CA TYR A 55 -12.20 -34.82 -4.85
C TYR A 55 -12.34 -35.80 -6.03
N ASP A 56 -11.32 -36.63 -6.27
CA ASP A 56 -11.27 -37.60 -7.38
C ASP A 56 -10.08 -38.56 -7.15
N GLY A 57 -10.33 -39.73 -6.56
CA GLY A 57 -9.28 -40.71 -6.21
C GLY A 57 -8.35 -40.20 -5.13
N ASP A 58 -7.05 -40.06 -5.43
CA ASP A 58 -6.02 -39.58 -4.49
C ASP A 58 -5.66 -38.09 -4.66
N LYS A 59 -6.45 -37.34 -5.45
CA LYS A 59 -6.12 -35.93 -5.75
C LYS A 59 -6.45 -35.00 -4.56
N PRO A 60 -5.47 -34.22 -4.06
CA PRO A 60 -5.74 -33.26 -2.99
C PRO A 60 -6.55 -32.05 -3.50
N TRP A 61 -7.36 -31.48 -2.62
CA TRP A 61 -8.14 -30.27 -2.91
C TRP A 61 -7.25 -29.07 -3.27
N ASN A 62 -7.68 -28.29 -4.26
CA ASN A 62 -7.07 -27.03 -4.68
C ASN A 62 -8.13 -25.90 -4.67
N LYS A 63 -7.72 -24.65 -4.39
CA LYS A 63 -8.59 -23.46 -4.40
C LYS A 63 -9.41 -23.33 -5.68
N ASN A 64 -8.85 -23.74 -6.82
CA ASN A 64 -9.53 -23.69 -8.12
C ASN A 64 -10.70 -24.69 -8.20
N MET A 65 -10.64 -25.81 -7.46
CA MET A 65 -11.75 -26.77 -7.39
C MET A 65 -12.93 -26.18 -6.61
N ALA A 66 -12.66 -25.61 -5.43
CA ALA A 66 -13.69 -24.90 -4.65
C ALA A 66 -14.30 -23.73 -5.44
N ALA A 67 -13.46 -22.95 -6.14
CA ALA A 67 -13.92 -21.86 -6.99
C ALA A 67 -14.79 -22.33 -8.17
N ARG A 68 -14.49 -23.50 -8.77
CA ARG A 68 -15.31 -24.11 -9.82
C ARG A 68 -16.66 -24.59 -9.28
N ILE A 69 -16.68 -25.28 -8.13
CA ILE A 69 -17.93 -25.73 -7.50
C ILE A 69 -18.86 -24.53 -7.23
N LEU A 70 -18.31 -23.44 -6.70
CA LEU A 70 -19.06 -22.21 -6.41
C LEU A 70 -19.45 -21.40 -7.67
N ALA A 71 -18.99 -21.78 -8.86
CA ALA A 71 -19.29 -21.11 -10.13
C ALA A 71 -20.23 -21.93 -11.03
N ASP A 72 -20.35 -23.23 -10.78
CA ASP A 72 -21.06 -24.16 -11.64
C ASP A 72 -22.57 -24.10 -11.41
N ARG A 73 -23.31 -23.82 -12.48
CA ARG A 73 -24.78 -23.67 -12.44
C ARG A 73 -25.49 -25.01 -12.41
N TRP A 74 -24.84 -26.12 -12.74
CA TRP A 74 -25.47 -27.44 -12.70
C TRP A 74 -25.99 -27.83 -11.31
N TYR A 75 -25.44 -27.25 -10.24
CA TYR A 75 -25.91 -27.47 -8.87
C TYR A 75 -27.30 -26.90 -8.55
N THR A 76 -27.83 -25.98 -9.36
CA THR A 76 -29.18 -25.44 -9.19
C THR A 76 -30.25 -26.32 -9.84
N GLY A 77 -29.85 -27.33 -10.63
CA GLY A 77 -30.73 -28.18 -11.41
C GLY A 77 -30.73 -27.88 -12.91
N GLU A 78 -29.84 -27.00 -13.37
CA GLU A 78 -29.69 -26.67 -14.78
C GLU A 78 -29.10 -27.85 -15.58
N GLY A 79 -29.58 -28.08 -16.81
CA GLY A 79 -29.03 -29.11 -17.71
C GLY A 79 -29.43 -30.55 -17.38
N GLY A 80 -30.52 -30.76 -16.62
CA GLY A 80 -31.03 -32.10 -16.29
C GLY A 80 -30.35 -32.77 -15.10
N PHE A 81 -29.52 -32.03 -14.35
CA PHE A 81 -28.94 -32.48 -13.10
C PHE A 81 -29.96 -32.33 -11.96
N PRO A 82 -30.01 -33.26 -10.99
CA PRO A 82 -30.79 -33.02 -9.78
C PRO A 82 -30.28 -31.80 -8.99
N SER A 83 -31.17 -30.98 -8.45
CA SER A 83 -30.79 -29.78 -7.71
C SER A 83 -30.15 -30.12 -6.35
N ILE A 84 -28.99 -29.55 -6.05
CA ILE A 84 -28.30 -29.67 -4.75
C ILE A 84 -28.49 -28.41 -3.92
N ILE A 85 -28.51 -27.24 -4.59
CA ILE A 85 -28.50 -25.90 -4.00
C ILE A 85 -29.67 -25.09 -4.59
N PRO A 86 -30.44 -24.33 -3.79
CA PRO A 86 -31.45 -23.41 -4.30
C PRO A 86 -30.84 -22.31 -5.19
N GLU A 87 -31.56 -21.89 -6.24
CA GLU A 87 -31.10 -20.85 -7.16
C GLU A 87 -30.76 -19.52 -6.44
N GLY A 88 -31.54 -19.14 -5.42
CA GLY A 88 -31.26 -17.96 -4.61
C GLY A 88 -29.90 -18.03 -3.88
N GLN A 89 -29.52 -19.20 -3.38
CA GLN A 89 -28.24 -19.39 -2.71
C GLN A 89 -27.07 -19.31 -3.71
N PHE A 90 -27.25 -19.84 -4.92
CA PHE A 90 -26.27 -19.67 -6.01
C PHE A 90 -26.09 -18.20 -6.39
N HIS A 91 -27.18 -17.44 -6.52
CA HIS A 91 -27.12 -16.01 -6.82
C HIS A 91 -26.35 -15.22 -5.74
N MET A 92 -26.63 -15.47 -4.46
CA MET A 92 -25.90 -14.86 -3.34
C MET A 92 -24.39 -15.15 -3.40
N VAL A 93 -24.00 -16.37 -3.75
CA VAL A 93 -22.59 -16.72 -3.95
C VAL A 93 -21.99 -15.95 -5.11
N GLN A 94 -22.68 -15.81 -6.25
CA GLN A 94 -22.17 -15.03 -7.38
C GLN A 94 -21.98 -13.55 -7.04
N VAL A 95 -22.95 -12.92 -6.36
CA VAL A 95 -22.82 -11.52 -5.88
C VAL A 95 -21.59 -11.38 -4.99
N ARG A 96 -21.43 -12.27 -4.00
CA ARG A 96 -20.26 -12.25 -3.11
C ARG A 96 -18.95 -12.50 -3.83
N ARG A 97 -18.94 -13.38 -4.84
CA ARG A 97 -17.76 -13.60 -5.69
C ARG A 97 -17.41 -12.33 -6.46
N GLN A 98 -18.40 -11.63 -7.00
CA GLN A 98 -18.21 -10.36 -7.68
C GLN A 98 -17.65 -9.31 -6.72
N GLU A 99 -18.27 -9.09 -5.55
CA GLU A 99 -17.77 -8.19 -4.50
C GLU A 99 -16.32 -8.47 -4.09
N ARG A 100 -15.96 -9.75 -3.94
CA ARG A 100 -14.59 -10.16 -3.60
C ARG A 100 -13.59 -10.06 -4.75
N THR A 101 -14.07 -10.13 -6.00
CA THR A 101 -13.24 -10.02 -7.20
C THR A 101 -13.06 -8.57 -7.63
N MET A 102 -14.02 -7.70 -7.30
CA MET A 102 -13.83 -6.26 -7.41
C MET A 102 -12.59 -5.89 -6.60
N PRO A 103 -11.52 -5.37 -7.24
CA PRO A 103 -10.41 -4.80 -6.50
C PRO A 103 -11.01 -3.78 -5.55
N CYS A 104 -10.67 -3.84 -4.26
CA CYS A 104 -10.83 -2.70 -3.37
C CYS A 104 -10.34 -1.48 -4.18
N GLN A 105 -11.25 -0.61 -4.61
CA GLN A 105 -10.98 0.50 -5.51
C GLN A 105 -10.18 1.52 -4.72
N LYS A 106 -8.89 1.23 -4.51
CA LYS A 106 -8.00 2.13 -3.79
C LYS A 106 -7.97 3.42 -4.56
N SER A 107 -8.33 4.52 -3.91
CA SER A 107 -8.26 5.84 -4.51
C SER A 107 -6.82 6.12 -5.00
N PRO A 108 -6.63 7.00 -5.98
CA PRO A 108 -5.29 7.37 -6.42
C PRO A 108 -4.41 7.86 -5.25
N ALA A 109 -4.99 8.57 -4.28
CA ALA A 109 -4.32 8.99 -3.06
C ALA A 109 -3.92 7.82 -2.15
N GLN A 110 -4.78 6.82 -1.97
CA GLN A 110 -4.44 5.61 -1.21
C GLN A 110 -3.31 4.79 -1.86
N LYS A 111 -3.22 4.80 -3.19
CA LYS A 111 -2.10 4.19 -3.91
C LYS A 111 -0.79 4.94 -3.65
N GLU A 112 -0.80 6.27 -3.71
CA GLU A 112 0.39 7.07 -3.41
C GLU A 112 0.79 6.97 -1.93
N LEU A 113 -0.19 6.98 -1.02
CA LEU A 113 0.03 6.78 0.41
C LEU A 113 0.66 5.40 0.69
N ARG A 114 0.21 4.34 0.02
CA ARG A 114 0.85 3.00 0.10
C ARG A 114 2.32 3.04 -0.35
N LYS A 115 2.62 3.78 -1.42
CA LYS A 115 3.98 3.94 -1.96
C LYS A 115 4.87 4.72 -0.98
N LEU A 116 4.36 5.79 -0.38
CA LEU A 116 5.07 6.60 0.61
C LEU A 116 5.32 5.86 1.94
N CYS A 117 4.43 4.94 2.31
CA CYS A 117 4.56 4.09 3.50
C CYS A 117 5.42 2.82 3.27
N GLY A 118 5.72 2.46 2.02
CA GLY A 118 6.39 1.19 1.69
C GLY A 118 5.54 -0.08 1.96
N GLY A 119 4.23 0.08 2.17
CA GLY A 119 3.32 -1.00 2.61
C GLY A 119 1.88 -0.51 2.65
N SER A 120 0.91 -1.40 2.91
CA SER A 120 -0.50 -1.00 3.05
C SER A 120 -0.76 -0.58 4.50
N PRO A 121 -0.90 0.71 4.80
CA PRO A 121 -1.08 1.15 6.17
C PRO A 121 -2.53 0.93 6.65
N PRO A 122 -2.76 0.87 7.97
CA PRO A 122 -4.10 0.85 8.54
C PRO A 122 -4.92 2.12 8.20
N ALA A 123 -6.25 2.01 8.19
CA ALA A 123 -7.15 3.12 7.84
C ALA A 123 -7.04 4.36 8.75
N TRP A 124 -6.60 4.21 10.00
CA TRP A 124 -6.40 5.36 10.90
C TRP A 124 -5.22 6.24 10.47
N VAL A 125 -4.21 5.67 9.80
CA VAL A 125 -3.05 6.42 9.29
C VAL A 125 -3.49 7.43 8.23
N GLU A 126 -4.41 7.05 7.36
CA GLU A 126 -4.96 7.93 6.33
C GLU A 126 -5.58 9.19 6.94
N ARG A 127 -6.39 9.02 8.00
CA ARG A 127 -7.00 10.15 8.73
C ARG A 127 -5.97 11.03 9.43
N GLN A 128 -4.92 10.44 9.99
CA GLN A 128 -3.85 11.19 10.65
C GLN A 128 -3.05 12.02 9.65
N VAL A 129 -2.67 11.44 8.50
CA VAL A 129 -1.98 12.15 7.42
C VAL A 129 -2.86 13.29 6.89
N LEU A 130 -4.15 13.04 6.68
CA LEU A 130 -5.10 14.08 6.26
C LEU A 130 -5.13 15.25 7.25
N GLY A 131 -5.24 14.96 8.56
CA GLY A 131 -5.25 15.98 9.60
C GLY A 131 -3.91 16.75 9.69
N LEU A 132 -2.77 16.09 9.46
CA LEU A 132 -1.47 16.76 9.40
C LEU A 132 -1.40 17.73 8.22
N LEU A 133 -1.77 17.28 7.02
CA LEU A 133 -1.73 18.11 5.82
C LEU A 133 -2.73 19.28 5.91
N ASN A 134 -3.95 19.05 6.38
CA ASN A 134 -4.93 20.13 6.58
C ASN A 134 -4.45 21.18 7.59
N ARG A 135 -3.67 20.80 8.62
CA ARG A 135 -3.04 21.76 9.53
C ARG A 135 -1.95 22.60 8.84
N LEU A 136 -1.25 22.05 7.85
CA LEU A 136 -0.30 22.82 7.03
C LEU A 136 -1.01 23.74 6.03
N ILE A 137 -2.15 23.30 5.48
CA ILE A 137 -2.99 24.15 4.62
C ILE A 137 -3.46 25.38 5.41
N GLN A 138 -3.93 25.17 6.64
CA GLN A 138 -4.42 26.26 7.50
C GLN A 138 -3.29 27.16 8.02
N CYS A 139 -2.11 26.60 8.31
CA CYS A 139 -0.96 27.34 8.82
C CYS A 139 0.32 26.98 8.05
N PRO A 140 0.51 27.50 6.83
CA PRO A 140 1.69 27.21 6.01
C PRO A 140 2.98 27.70 6.66
N GLU A 141 2.94 28.67 7.58
CA GLU A 141 4.13 29.20 8.25
C GLU A 141 4.82 28.13 9.11
N ARG A 142 4.11 27.07 9.50
CA ARG A 142 4.66 25.93 10.24
C ARG A 142 5.70 25.13 9.44
N ILE A 143 5.73 25.31 8.11
CA ILE A 143 6.78 24.74 7.27
C ILE A 143 8.02 25.60 7.42
N THR A 144 9.07 25.09 8.07
CA THR A 144 10.28 25.85 8.40
C THR A 144 11.49 25.24 7.70
N CYS A 145 12.40 26.09 7.24
CA CYS A 145 13.69 25.63 6.72
C CYS A 145 14.53 25.17 7.91
N SER A 146 14.74 23.86 8.03
CA SER A 146 15.73 23.32 8.97
C SER A 146 17.11 23.53 8.36
N VAL A 147 17.68 24.72 8.52
CA VAL A 147 19.10 24.90 8.24
C VAL A 147 19.83 24.03 9.26
N LEU A 148 20.54 22.99 8.78
CA LEU A 148 21.47 22.22 9.59
C LEU A 148 22.46 23.21 10.20
N GLU A 149 22.61 23.16 11.52
CA GLU A 149 23.38 24.07 12.38
C GLU A 149 24.33 25.05 11.68
N ASP A 150 24.18 26.34 12.00
CA ASP A 150 25.00 27.49 11.57
C ASP A 150 26.53 27.34 11.71
N LYS A 151 27.02 26.20 12.21
CA LYS A 151 28.45 25.95 12.34
C LYS A 151 29.00 25.45 11.00
N PRO A 152 29.72 26.30 10.24
CA PRO A 152 30.34 25.86 9.00
C PRO A 152 31.22 24.63 9.26
N PRO A 153 31.28 23.66 8.34
CA PRO A 153 32.10 22.48 8.47
C PRO A 153 33.53 22.84 8.91
N PRO A 154 34.19 21.98 9.72
CA PRO A 154 35.54 22.27 10.21
C PRO A 154 36.53 22.58 9.06
N GLU A 155 36.34 21.96 7.89
CA GLU A 155 37.08 22.25 6.67
C GLU A 155 36.92 23.70 6.18
N VAL A 156 35.69 24.22 6.16
CA VAL A 156 35.40 25.62 5.78
C VAL A 156 36.04 26.59 6.78
N THR A 157 35.99 26.28 8.09
CA THR A 157 36.64 27.14 9.10
C THR A 157 38.17 27.14 8.97
N LYS A 158 38.77 25.99 8.66
CA LYS A 158 40.21 25.84 8.46
C LYS A 158 40.68 26.61 7.21
N LEU A 159 39.95 26.49 6.10
CA LEU A 159 40.25 27.19 4.85
C LEU A 159 40.05 28.70 4.99
N ARG A 160 39.00 29.15 5.71
CA ARG A 160 38.81 30.59 6.03
C ARG A 160 40.00 31.15 6.77
N ARG A 161 40.43 30.49 7.85
CA ARG A 161 41.59 30.92 8.62
C ARG A 161 42.87 30.92 7.78
N GLY A 162 43.10 29.89 6.96
CA GLY A 162 44.27 29.82 6.08
C GLY A 162 44.31 30.93 5.04
N LEU A 163 43.16 31.29 4.47
CA LEU A 163 43.04 32.43 3.56
C LEU A 163 43.31 33.75 4.30
N ASP A 164 42.72 33.95 5.48
CA ASP A 164 42.95 35.15 6.29
C ASP A 164 44.44 35.30 6.65
N GLU A 165 45.11 34.22 7.07
CA GLU A 165 46.55 34.24 7.39
C GLU A 165 47.42 34.65 6.20
N LEU A 166 47.10 34.20 4.98
CA LEU A 166 47.82 34.58 3.77
C LEU A 166 47.62 36.05 3.40
N LEU A 167 46.40 36.56 3.54
CA LEU A 167 46.08 37.96 3.23
C LEU A 167 46.76 38.94 4.20
N HIS A 168 47.07 38.51 5.43
CA HIS A 168 47.72 39.35 6.45
C HIS A 168 49.25 39.27 6.45
N ARG A 169 49.88 38.42 5.62
CA ARG A 169 51.35 38.31 5.51
C ARG A 169 51.85 38.91 4.18
N PRO A 170 52.40 40.15 4.18
CA PRO A 170 53.07 40.69 3.01
C PRO A 170 54.47 40.05 2.82
N PRO A 171 54.91 39.79 1.56
CA PRO A 171 54.14 39.90 0.33
C PRO A 171 53.09 38.79 0.20
N VAL A 172 51.88 39.14 -0.25
CA VAL A 172 50.77 38.19 -0.39
C VAL A 172 51.00 37.31 -1.62
N ASP A 173 50.88 36.00 -1.43
CA ASP A 173 50.86 35.04 -2.55
C ASP A 173 49.46 35.03 -3.19
N GLU A 174 49.31 35.78 -4.29
CA GLU A 174 48.03 35.92 -5.00
C GLU A 174 47.50 34.60 -5.57
N VAL A 175 48.40 33.70 -6.02
CA VAL A 175 48.00 32.42 -6.63
C VAL A 175 47.41 31.52 -5.56
N GLN A 176 48.12 31.38 -4.44
CA GLN A 176 47.67 30.54 -3.33
C GLN A 176 46.42 31.09 -2.65
N ALA A 177 46.32 32.41 -2.46
CA ALA A 177 45.12 33.03 -1.90
C ALA A 177 43.89 32.82 -2.80
N ARG A 178 44.07 32.93 -4.13
CA ARG A 178 43.00 32.69 -5.09
C ARG A 178 42.53 31.23 -5.09
N GLU A 179 43.44 30.27 -5.03
CA GLU A 179 43.09 28.85 -4.95
C GLU A 179 42.26 28.54 -3.69
N LEU A 180 42.70 29.03 -2.53
CA LEU A 180 41.96 28.84 -1.28
C LEU A 180 40.59 29.50 -1.32
N ALA A 181 40.47 30.70 -1.88
CA ALA A 181 39.18 31.38 -2.06
C ALA A 181 38.22 30.55 -2.93
N PHE A 182 38.69 29.97 -4.03
CA PHE A 182 37.86 29.11 -4.88
C PHE A 182 37.46 27.80 -4.20
N GLN A 183 38.36 27.15 -3.46
CA GLN A 183 38.04 25.94 -2.69
C GLN A 183 36.95 26.24 -1.66
N LEU A 184 37.06 27.37 -0.98
CA LEU A 184 36.11 27.83 0.02
C LEU A 184 34.73 28.12 -0.59
N ALA A 185 34.69 28.84 -1.72
CA ALA A 185 33.46 29.11 -2.46
C ALA A 185 32.80 27.82 -2.95
N THR A 186 33.60 26.86 -3.44
CA THR A 186 33.10 25.56 -3.91
C THR A 186 32.43 24.79 -2.78
N LEU A 187 33.08 24.70 -1.60
CA LEU A 187 32.51 24.04 -0.44
C LEU A 187 31.23 24.72 0.05
N GLN A 188 31.20 26.05 0.06
CA GLN A 188 30.01 26.80 0.49
C GLN A 188 28.83 26.64 -0.47
N LEU A 189 29.07 26.72 -1.78
CA LEU A 189 28.01 26.54 -2.79
C LEU A 189 27.48 25.11 -2.79
N ASN A 190 28.34 24.11 -2.62
CA ASN A 190 27.93 22.71 -2.52
C ASN A 190 27.16 22.40 -1.22
N ALA A 191 27.32 23.22 -0.18
CA ALA A 191 26.60 23.08 1.08
C ALA A 191 25.17 23.68 1.04
N ILE A 192 24.85 24.52 0.05
CA ILE A 192 23.50 25.03 -0.14
C ILE A 192 22.65 23.89 -0.70
N GLY A 193 21.84 23.28 0.17
CA GLY A 193 20.89 22.26 -0.24
C GLY A 193 19.55 22.85 -0.74
N PRO A 194 18.64 21.99 -1.21
CA PRO A 194 17.35 22.41 -1.75
C PRO A 194 16.36 22.88 -0.67
N GLU A 195 16.72 22.89 0.61
CA GLU A 195 15.80 23.08 1.74
C GLU A 195 15.12 24.44 1.73
N GLU A 196 15.85 25.52 1.43
CA GLU A 196 15.28 26.87 1.37
C GLU A 196 14.25 26.99 0.24
N TYR A 197 14.63 26.52 -0.94
CA TYR A 197 13.76 26.49 -2.11
C TYR A 197 12.52 25.62 -1.86
N GLU A 198 12.70 24.39 -1.38
CA GLU A 198 11.60 23.48 -1.09
C GLU A 198 10.70 24.03 0.02
N THR A 199 11.24 24.70 1.03
CA THR A 199 10.42 25.34 2.07
C THR A 199 9.50 26.40 1.47
N LEU A 200 10.02 27.29 0.62
CA LEU A 200 9.20 28.31 -0.04
C LEU A 200 8.19 27.69 -1.02
N ARG A 201 8.62 26.68 -1.79
CA ARG A 201 7.77 25.94 -2.73
C ARG A 201 6.60 25.28 -2.01
N LEU A 202 6.88 24.57 -0.91
CA LEU A 202 5.87 23.89 -0.11
C LEU A 202 4.91 24.91 0.53
N ARG A 203 5.40 26.02 1.08
CA ARG A 203 4.51 27.07 1.61
C ARG A 203 3.52 27.58 0.55
N ARG A 204 4.00 27.88 -0.65
CA ARG A 204 3.14 28.32 -1.77
C ARG A 204 2.18 27.22 -2.21
N LEU A 205 2.63 25.97 -2.24
CA LEU A 205 1.80 24.81 -2.52
C LEU A 205 0.64 24.76 -1.52
N PHE A 206 0.90 24.69 -0.22
CA PHE A 206 -0.17 24.58 0.79
C PHE A 206 -1.08 25.82 0.86
N GLN A 207 -0.59 27.03 0.57
CA GLN A 207 -1.41 28.25 0.47
C GLN A 207 -2.43 28.20 -0.67
N GLY A 208 -2.14 27.48 -1.75
CA GLY A 208 -3.04 27.34 -2.90
C GLY A 208 -4.15 26.32 -2.72
N TRP A 209 -4.14 25.54 -1.62
CA TRP A 209 -5.08 24.47 -1.37
C TRP A 209 -6.14 24.88 -0.35
N ALA A 210 -7.36 24.36 -0.50
CA ALA A 210 -8.38 24.39 0.55
C ALA A 210 -8.29 23.11 1.41
N PRO A 211 -8.72 23.14 2.69
CA PRO A 211 -8.76 21.94 3.52
C PRO A 211 -9.50 20.80 2.83
N MET A 212 -8.88 19.63 2.79
CA MET A 212 -9.40 18.48 2.04
C MET A 212 -10.31 17.63 2.94
N ALA A 213 -11.40 17.09 2.36
CA ALA A 213 -12.25 16.10 3.03
C ALA A 213 -11.67 14.68 2.96
N GLU A 214 -11.00 14.35 1.85
CA GLU A 214 -10.26 13.11 1.61
C GLU A 214 -8.84 13.46 1.15
N LEU A 215 -7.91 12.50 1.20
CA LEU A 215 -6.56 12.75 0.72
C LEU A 215 -6.53 12.91 -0.80
N GLU A 216 -5.78 13.91 -1.26
CA GLU A 216 -5.55 14.16 -2.68
C GLU A 216 -4.17 13.67 -3.10
N GLN A 217 -4.12 12.96 -4.23
CA GLN A 217 -2.90 12.32 -4.70
C GLN A 217 -1.81 13.35 -5.01
N GLU A 218 -2.18 14.46 -5.63
CA GLU A 218 -1.29 15.52 -6.06
C GLU A 218 -0.56 16.14 -4.86
N LEU A 219 -1.30 16.57 -3.84
CA LEU A 219 -0.71 17.17 -2.64
C LEU A 219 0.22 16.19 -1.92
N LEU A 220 -0.16 14.92 -1.79
CA LEU A 220 0.71 13.88 -1.21
C LEU A 220 2.02 13.74 -2.01
N HIS A 221 1.91 13.62 -3.33
CA HIS A 221 3.05 13.43 -4.21
C HIS A 221 3.99 14.64 -4.22
N GLU A 222 3.45 15.85 -4.17
CA GLU A 222 4.23 17.08 -4.26
C GLU A 222 4.87 17.48 -2.94
N SER A 223 4.24 17.17 -1.80
CA SER A 223 4.68 17.64 -0.48
C SER A 223 5.42 16.59 0.36
N VAL A 224 5.06 15.32 0.25
CA VAL A 224 5.56 14.27 1.14
C VAL A 224 6.69 13.48 0.48
N ARG A 225 7.78 13.30 1.23
CA ARG A 225 8.92 12.46 0.83
C ARG A 225 8.75 11.02 1.32
N ARG A 226 8.31 10.82 2.57
CA ARG A 226 8.11 9.49 3.17
C ARG A 226 7.13 9.56 4.33
N ILE A 227 6.42 8.46 4.57
CA ILE A 227 5.57 8.29 5.76
C ILE A 227 6.07 7.06 6.52
N ALA A 228 6.29 7.20 7.83
CA ALA A 228 6.65 6.10 8.72
C ALA A 228 5.58 5.96 9.81
N VAL A 229 5.38 4.72 10.27
CA VAL A 229 4.44 4.40 11.35
C VAL A 229 5.18 3.58 12.39
N SER A 230 5.29 4.11 13.61
CA SER A 230 5.97 3.45 14.73
C SER A 230 5.18 3.69 16.01
N ASN A 231 4.99 2.63 16.81
CA ASN A 231 4.38 2.71 18.15
C ASN A 231 3.05 3.49 18.24
N GLY A 232 2.21 3.44 17.19
CA GLY A 232 0.93 4.15 17.15
C GLY A 232 1.03 5.64 16.75
N THR A 233 2.21 6.10 16.35
CA THR A 233 2.47 7.46 15.85
C THR A 233 2.76 7.42 14.35
N VAL A 234 2.25 8.41 13.63
CA VAL A 234 2.54 8.65 12.21
C VAL A 234 3.56 9.76 12.10
N THR A 235 4.63 9.49 11.37
CA THR A 235 5.70 10.43 11.07
C THR A 235 5.68 10.75 9.58
N VAL A 236 5.42 12.00 9.22
CA VAL A 236 5.41 12.49 7.83
C VAL A 236 6.68 13.30 7.60
N LEU A 237 7.53 12.82 6.70
CA LEU A 237 8.71 13.53 6.23
C LEU A 237 8.35 14.32 4.96
N LEU A 238 8.47 15.64 5.00
CA LEU A 238 8.25 16.52 3.86
C LEU A 238 9.46 16.57 2.93
N LYS A 239 9.30 17.10 1.71
CA LYS A 239 10.40 17.24 0.74
C LYS A 239 11.48 18.24 1.13
N ASN A 240 11.19 19.18 2.04
CA ASN A 240 12.19 20.07 2.65
C ASN A 240 12.92 19.43 3.86
N ASN A 241 12.84 18.10 4.03
CA ASN A 241 13.41 17.35 5.15
C ASN A 241 12.82 17.65 6.54
N GLN A 242 11.76 18.46 6.61
CA GLN A 242 11.03 18.68 7.86
C GLN A 242 10.19 17.45 8.22
N THR A 243 10.19 17.10 9.50
CA THR A 243 9.42 15.98 10.04
C THR A 243 8.21 16.47 10.82
N LEU A 244 7.06 15.83 10.60
CA LEU A 244 5.82 16.11 11.31
C LEU A 244 5.31 14.85 11.99
N GLU A 245 4.84 14.99 13.22
CA GLU A 245 4.33 13.87 14.01
C GLU A 245 2.83 14.02 14.30
N GLY A 246 2.08 12.93 14.11
CA GLY A 246 0.68 12.79 14.46
C GLY A 246 0.48 11.54 15.30
N GLY A 247 0.16 11.70 16.58
CA GLY A 247 -0.18 10.59 17.47
C GLY A 247 -1.64 10.15 17.32
N ASN A 248 -1.93 8.89 17.65
CA ASN A 248 -3.28 8.51 18.06
C ASN A 248 -3.56 9.14 19.43
N TYR A 249 -4.56 10.02 19.50
CA TYR A 249 -5.27 10.33 20.74
C TYR A 249 -6.57 9.54 20.75
#